data_AF-T0NJI9-F1
#
_entry.id   AF-T0NJI9-F1
#
_cell.length_a   1.000
_cell.length_b   1.000
_cell.length_c   1.000
_cell.angle_alpha   90.00
_cell.angle_beta   90.00
_cell.angle_gamma   90.00
#
_symmetry.space_group_name_H-M   'P 1'
#
loop_
_entity.id
_entity.type
_entity.pdbx_description
1 polymer ?
#
loop_
_entity_poly.entity_id
_entity_poly.type
_entity_poly.pdbx_seq_one_letter_code
_entity_poly.pdbx_strand_id
1 'polypeptide(L)'
;MQVELLKREAPCVSLGRMSLCRCMVSVVSESFVTFSTIVIFILSAGLTFFILRKYIAKKQLNLLYWSAGLIVFTLAVLLEIVMANNIYSRFLIDLYLFLVAVLVQFLALGSFALYGNKKFLNYYYIYSILATIFLIVTLIIYPIGNIIDHHIVFGILPVGIVISSSFVTFPAAVFIVLIAAISYKKFHSKKLLSIIAGVIIVAIAGTLYIAAIPVFLYYAEFIGILLLWIGFM
;
A
#
# COMPACT_ATOMS: atom_id res chain seq x y z
N MET A 1 -28.69 34.81 7.96
CA MET A 1 -27.54 35.57 7.43
C MET A 1 -26.43 34.57 7.16
N GLN A 2 -26.59 33.65 6.22
CA GLN A 2 -26.31 33.80 4.78
C GLN A 2 -24.97 34.47 4.45
N VAL A 3 -24.03 33.63 4.02
CA VAL A 3 -23.23 33.73 2.78
C VAL A 3 -22.38 34.97 2.55
N GLU A 4 -21.07 34.82 2.82
CA GLU A 4 -19.91 35.44 2.13
C GLU A 4 -18.75 34.47 2.41
N LEU A 5 -18.47 33.41 1.65
CA LEU A 5 -18.03 33.30 0.26
C LEU A 5 -17.01 34.36 -0.19
N LEU A 6 -15.81 33.85 -0.48
CA LEU A 6 -14.74 34.42 -1.33
C LEU A 6 -13.77 35.40 -0.68
N LYS A 7 -12.77 34.83 0.02
CA LYS A 7 -11.39 35.34 -0.09
C LYS A 7 -10.42 34.20 -0.41
N ARG A 8 -10.54 33.70 -1.65
CA ARG A 8 -9.44 33.05 -2.37
C ARG A 8 -8.48 34.15 -2.82
N GLU A 9 -7.34 34.28 -2.16
CA GLU A 9 -6.18 34.96 -2.75
C GLU A 9 -4.94 34.12 -2.46
N ALA A 10 -4.62 33.23 -3.40
CA ALA A 10 -3.26 32.73 -3.55
C ALA A 10 -2.47 33.81 -4.30
N PRO A 11 -1.25 34.21 -3.86
CA PRO A 11 -0.47 35.19 -4.59
C PRO A 11 0.06 34.57 -5.90
N CYS A 12 -0.55 34.94 -7.03
CA CYS A 12 0.02 34.73 -8.36
C CYS A 12 1.13 35.77 -8.59
N VAL A 13 2.39 35.34 -8.47
CA VAL A 13 3.53 36.15 -8.91
C VAL A 13 3.62 36.08 -10.43
N SER A 14 3.33 37.19 -11.10
CA SER A 14 3.43 37.32 -12.55
C SER A 14 4.88 37.57 -12.98
N LEU A 15 5.56 36.56 -13.51
CA LEU A 15 6.74 36.78 -14.35
C LEU A 15 6.33 36.67 -15.83
N GLY A 16 6.66 37.70 -16.59
CA GLY A 16 6.29 37.84 -17.99
C GLY A 16 6.82 36.71 -18.88
N ARG A 17 5.92 36.23 -19.74
CA ARG A 17 6.07 35.24 -20.83
C ARG A 17 6.24 33.78 -20.39
N MET A 18 5.26 32.97 -20.85
CA MET A 18 4.99 31.55 -20.53
C MET A 18 4.41 31.27 -19.14
N SER A 19 3.19 31.79 -18.94
CA SER A 19 2.28 31.38 -17.89
C SER A 19 1.69 29.98 -18.18
N LEU A 20 2.48 28.93 -17.94
CA LEU A 20 1.91 27.63 -17.60
C LEU A 20 1.38 27.75 -16.17
N CYS A 21 0.10 28.11 -16.03
CA CYS A 21 -0.66 27.96 -14.79
C CYS A 21 -0.68 26.48 -14.43
N ARG A 22 0.35 26.00 -13.73
CA ARG A 22 0.34 24.71 -13.06
C ARG A 22 -0.45 24.87 -11.75
N CYS A 23 -1.72 25.25 -11.85
CA CYS A 23 -2.70 25.04 -10.79
C CYS A 23 -3.13 23.57 -10.83
N MET A 24 -2.18 22.67 -10.60
CA MET A 24 -2.49 21.28 -10.29
C MET A 24 -2.51 21.14 -8.76
N VAL A 25 -3.29 22.01 -8.10
CA VAL A 25 -3.71 21.78 -6.73
C VAL A 25 -4.87 20.80 -6.86
N SER A 26 -4.58 19.51 -6.77
CA SER A 26 -5.61 18.51 -6.56
C SER A 26 -6.24 18.78 -5.20
N VAL A 27 -7.30 19.58 -5.18
CA VAL A 27 -8.18 19.74 -4.02
C VAL A 27 -8.93 18.41 -3.87
N VAL A 28 -8.26 17.42 -3.31
CA VAL A 28 -8.95 16.23 -2.84
C VAL A 28 -9.70 16.69 -1.60
N SER A 29 -11.03 16.75 -1.67
CA SER A 29 -11.83 17.06 -0.50
C SER A 29 -11.56 16.01 0.57
N GLU A 30 -11.36 16.42 1.82
CA GLU A 30 -11.26 15.54 3.00
C GLU A 30 -12.31 14.42 2.96
N SER A 31 -13.55 14.78 2.62
CA SER A 31 -14.68 13.83 2.48
C SER A 31 -14.44 12.72 1.46
N PHE A 32 -13.68 12.96 0.38
CA PHE A 32 -13.35 11.95 -0.63
C PHE A 32 -12.33 10.95 -0.09
N VAL A 33 -11.31 11.41 0.63
CA VAL A 33 -10.29 10.55 1.24
C VAL A 33 -10.93 9.66 2.30
N THR A 34 -11.71 10.24 3.21
CA THR A 34 -12.41 9.50 4.26
C THR A 34 -13.40 8.49 3.68
N PHE A 35 -14.19 8.88 2.68
CA PHE A 35 -15.14 7.96 2.06
C PHE A 35 -14.44 6.80 1.33
N SER A 36 -13.39 7.10 0.56
CA SER A 36 -12.64 6.09 -0.19
C SER A 36 -11.95 5.09 0.73
N THR A 37 -11.29 5.57 1.79
CA THR A 37 -10.62 4.72 2.78
C THR A 37 -11.60 3.82 3.54
N ILE A 38 -12.80 4.32 3.88
CA ILE A 38 -13.87 3.48 4.49
C ILE A 38 -14.31 2.37 3.53
N VAL A 39 -14.53 2.69 2.25
CA VAL A 39 -14.93 1.69 1.24
C VAL A 39 -13.83 0.64 1.07
N ILE A 40 -12.58 1.08 0.94
CA ILE A 40 -11.39 0.21 0.86
C ILE A 40 -11.32 -0.71 2.07
N PHE A 41 -11.52 -0.18 3.28
CA PHE A 41 -11.51 -0.96 4.52
C PHE A 41 -12.58 -2.06 4.55
N ILE A 42 -13.81 -1.74 4.15
CA ILE A 42 -14.91 -2.73 4.11
C ILE A 42 -14.58 -3.84 3.11
N LEU A 43 -14.12 -3.46 1.91
CA LEU A 43 -13.76 -4.42 0.87
C LEU A 43 -12.56 -5.29 1.25
N SER A 44 -11.54 -4.70 1.89
CA SER A 44 -10.35 -5.42 2.33
C SER A 44 -10.66 -6.35 3.49
N ALA A 45 -11.48 -5.94 4.46
CA ALA A 45 -11.92 -6.77 5.56
C ALA A 45 -12.75 -7.97 5.06
N GLY A 46 -13.67 -7.73 4.11
CA GLY A 46 -14.45 -8.79 3.48
C GLY A 46 -13.57 -9.81 2.73
N LEU A 47 -12.61 -9.32 1.94
CA LEU A 47 -11.67 -10.18 1.22
C LEU A 47 -10.78 -10.98 2.19
N THR A 48 -10.26 -10.31 3.22
CA THR A 48 -9.45 -10.92 4.28
C THR A 48 -10.20 -12.09 4.92
N PHE A 49 -11.45 -11.87 5.32
CA PHE A 49 -12.29 -12.90 5.92
C PHE A 49 -12.51 -14.08 4.97
N PHE A 50 -12.74 -13.81 3.69
CA PHE A 50 -12.95 -14.85 2.67
C PHE A 50 -11.71 -15.72 2.46
N ILE A 51 -10.53 -15.12 2.31
CA ILE A 51 -9.28 -15.87 2.15
C ILE A 51 -8.93 -16.62 3.44
N LEU A 52 -9.13 -16.00 4.60
CA LEU A 52 -8.89 -16.65 5.89
C LEU A 52 -9.77 -17.90 6.05
N ARG A 53 -11.06 -17.83 5.65
CA ARG A 53 -11.94 -19.00 5.61
C ARG A 53 -11.42 -20.09 4.65
N LYS A 54 -10.98 -19.71 3.46
CA LYS A 54 -10.37 -20.66 2.50
C LYS A 54 -9.09 -21.29 3.07
N TYR A 55 -8.28 -20.53 3.79
CA TYR A 55 -7.11 -21.04 4.49
C TYR A 55 -7.50 -22.05 5.57
N ILE A 56 -8.48 -21.74 6.41
CA ILE A 56 -8.94 -22.66 7.46
C ILE A 56 -9.42 -23.98 6.85
N ALA A 57 -10.13 -23.93 5.72
CA ALA A 57 -10.64 -25.11 5.02
C ALA A 57 -9.56 -25.94 4.31
N LYS A 58 -8.59 -25.29 3.62
CA LYS A 58 -7.60 -25.99 2.78
C LYS A 58 -6.22 -26.16 3.42
N LYS A 59 -5.92 -25.40 4.47
CA LYS A 59 -4.63 -25.35 5.20
C LYS A 59 -3.38 -25.18 4.31
N GLN A 60 -3.52 -24.49 3.18
CA GLN A 60 -2.40 -24.23 2.26
C GLN A 60 -1.57 -23.01 2.71
N LEU A 61 -0.24 -23.13 2.66
CA LEU A 61 0.69 -22.10 3.13
C LEU A 61 0.58 -20.77 2.36
N ASN A 62 0.32 -20.81 1.06
CA ASN A 62 0.10 -19.60 0.25
C ASN A 62 -1.10 -18.79 0.76
N LEU A 63 -2.21 -19.45 1.11
CA LEU A 63 -3.41 -18.80 1.65
C LEU A 63 -3.15 -18.23 3.05
N LEU A 64 -2.25 -18.81 3.83
CA LEU A 64 -1.83 -18.25 5.12
C LEU A 64 -1.12 -16.92 4.91
N TYR A 65 -0.08 -16.89 4.07
CA TYR A 65 0.69 -15.67 3.85
C TYR A 65 -0.12 -14.58 3.15
N TRP A 66 -0.96 -14.94 2.18
CA TRP A 66 -1.87 -13.97 1.55
C TRP A 66 -2.91 -13.43 2.53
N SER A 67 -3.48 -14.28 3.41
CA SER A 67 -4.41 -13.77 4.43
C SER A 67 -3.70 -12.89 5.46
N ALA A 68 -2.48 -13.25 5.89
CA ALA A 68 -1.66 -12.40 6.74
C ALA A 68 -1.37 -11.03 6.10
N GLY A 69 -1.01 -11.01 4.82
CA GLY A 69 -0.86 -9.77 4.05
C GLY A 69 -2.14 -8.94 4.06
N LEU A 70 -3.30 -9.53 3.73
CA LEU A 70 -4.56 -8.79 3.71
C LEU A 70 -5.02 -8.30 5.10
N ILE A 71 -4.71 -9.03 6.17
CA ILE A 71 -4.92 -8.55 7.55
C ILE A 71 -4.08 -7.30 7.78
N VAL A 72 -2.78 -7.35 7.45
CA VAL A 72 -1.87 -6.21 7.58
C VAL A 72 -2.36 -5.02 6.75
N PHE A 73 -2.83 -5.24 5.52
CA PHE A 73 -3.43 -4.19 4.69
C PHE A 73 -4.68 -3.58 5.33
N THR A 74 -5.60 -4.41 5.82
CA THR A 74 -6.82 -3.94 6.48
C THR A 74 -6.52 -3.11 7.72
N LEU A 75 -5.49 -3.49 8.49
CA LEU A 75 -5.00 -2.71 9.62
C LEU A 75 -4.34 -1.39 9.19
N ALA A 76 -3.59 -1.38 8.10
CA ALA A 76 -2.99 -0.16 7.55
C ALA A 76 -4.06 0.84 7.11
N VAL A 77 -5.09 0.39 6.40
CA VAL A 77 -6.23 1.23 5.99
C VAL A 77 -7.02 1.73 7.21
N LEU A 78 -7.17 0.90 8.25
CA LEU A 78 -7.78 1.35 9.50
C LEU A 78 -6.97 2.47 10.16
N LEU A 79 -5.63 2.37 10.19
CA LEU A 79 -4.78 3.45 10.68
C LEU A 79 -4.92 4.71 9.83
N GLU A 80 -5.07 4.57 8.51
CA GLU A 80 -5.30 5.69 7.62
C GLU A 80 -6.61 6.42 7.94
N ILE A 81 -7.70 5.68 8.23
CA ILE A 81 -8.97 6.27 8.70
C ILE A 81 -8.75 7.03 10.01
N VAL A 82 -8.00 6.47 10.95
CA VAL A 82 -7.70 7.12 12.24
C VAL A 82 -6.91 8.41 12.02
N MET A 83 -5.86 8.38 11.18
CA MET A 83 -5.04 9.54 10.86
C MET A 83 -5.81 10.63 10.08
N ALA A 84 -6.73 10.24 9.20
CA ALA A 84 -7.58 11.17 8.46
C ALA A 84 -8.48 12.01 9.40
N ASN A 85 -8.86 11.47 10.56
CA ASN A 85 -9.63 12.18 11.59
C ASN A 85 -8.75 13.05 12.52
N ASN A 86 -7.54 13.43 12.08
CA ASN A 86 -6.55 14.18 12.87
C ASN A 86 -6.06 13.46 14.14
N ILE A 87 -6.28 12.14 14.26
CA ILE A 87 -5.75 11.34 15.36
C ILE A 87 -4.47 10.68 14.88
N TYR A 88 -3.34 11.33 15.13
CA TYR A 88 -2.04 10.79 14.75
C TYR A 88 -0.99 11.05 15.81
N SER A 89 -0.02 10.13 15.87
CA SER A 89 1.17 10.23 16.69
C SER A 89 2.33 9.65 15.91
N ARG A 90 3.56 9.96 16.32
CA ARG A 90 4.75 9.34 15.72
C ARG A 90 4.63 7.82 15.67
N PHE A 91 4.16 7.21 16.75
CA PHE A 91 3.96 5.76 16.82
C PHE A 91 2.96 5.24 15.77
N LEU A 92 1.83 5.93 15.57
CA LEU A 92 0.83 5.52 14.58
C LEU A 92 1.37 5.62 13.15
N ILE A 93 2.18 6.63 12.87
CA ILE A 93 2.83 6.81 11.56
C ILE A 93 3.89 5.73 11.34
N ASP A 94 4.76 5.49 12.32
CA ASP A 94 5.79 4.45 12.24
C ASP A 94 5.15 3.07 12.04
N LEU A 95 4.06 2.80 12.76
CA LEU A 95 3.28 1.57 12.62
C LEU A 95 2.64 1.45 11.24
N TYR A 96 2.05 2.52 10.71
CA TYR A 96 1.47 2.53 9.37
C TYR A 96 2.52 2.20 8.30
N LEU A 97 3.67 2.88 8.32
CA LEU A 97 4.76 2.64 7.36
C LEU A 97 5.33 1.22 7.48
N PHE A 98 5.43 0.70 8.70
CA PHE A 98 5.82 -0.69 8.94
C PHE A 98 4.82 -1.66 8.32
N LEU A 99 3.52 -1.48 8.56
CA LEU A 99 2.47 -2.35 8.01
C LEU A 99 2.46 -2.33 6.48
N VAL A 100 2.53 -1.14 5.86
CA VAL A 100 2.55 -1.02 4.39
C VAL A 100 3.76 -1.71 3.78
N ALA A 101 4.94 -1.63 4.41
CA ALA A 101 6.13 -2.33 3.90
C ALA A 101 6.00 -3.85 4.05
N VAL A 102 5.60 -4.34 5.23
CA VAL A 102 5.50 -5.77 5.55
C VAL A 102 4.34 -6.46 4.81
N LEU A 103 3.30 -5.71 4.44
CA LEU A 103 2.22 -6.18 3.55
C LEU A 103 2.79 -6.83 2.28
N VAL A 104 3.62 -6.10 1.53
CA VAL A 104 4.15 -6.56 0.24
C VAL A 104 5.01 -7.80 0.42
N GLN A 105 5.73 -7.88 1.54
CA GLN A 105 6.55 -9.02 1.92
C GLN A 105 5.71 -10.28 2.19
N PHE A 106 4.59 -10.17 2.88
CA PHE A 106 3.65 -11.29 3.06
C PHE A 106 3.03 -11.75 1.73
N LEU A 107 2.68 -10.81 0.85
CA LEU A 107 2.17 -11.15 -0.47
C LEU A 107 3.22 -11.91 -1.32
N ALA A 108 4.48 -11.50 -1.25
CA ALA A 108 5.59 -12.20 -1.89
C ALA A 108 5.84 -13.58 -1.26
N LEU A 109 5.78 -13.73 0.06
CA LEU A 109 5.87 -15.03 0.74
C LEU A 109 4.76 -15.99 0.26
N GLY A 110 3.53 -15.48 0.09
CA GLY A 110 2.43 -16.27 -0.47
C GLY A 110 2.69 -16.72 -1.90
N SER A 111 3.33 -15.88 -2.72
CA SER A 111 3.78 -16.22 -4.07
C SER A 111 4.86 -17.31 -4.05
N PHE A 112 5.88 -17.20 -3.19
CA PHE A 112 6.90 -18.25 -3.04
C PHE A 112 6.31 -19.58 -2.54
N ALA A 113 5.36 -19.51 -1.61
CA ALA A 113 4.65 -20.69 -1.12
C ALA A 113 3.81 -21.35 -2.23
N LEU A 114 3.21 -20.55 -3.13
CA LEU A 114 2.51 -21.06 -4.30
C LEU A 114 3.46 -21.70 -5.32
N TYR A 115 4.66 -21.13 -5.52
CA TYR A 115 5.68 -21.69 -6.40
C TYR A 115 6.12 -23.11 -5.96
N GLY A 116 6.03 -23.39 -4.66
CA GLY A 116 6.19 -24.75 -4.11
C GLY A 116 7.63 -25.20 -3.89
N ASN A 117 8.63 -24.36 -4.18
CA ASN A 117 10.03 -24.68 -3.91
C ASN A 117 10.45 -24.19 -2.52
N LYS A 118 10.57 -25.14 -1.59
CA LYS A 118 10.91 -24.90 -0.17
C LYS A 118 12.25 -24.17 0.03
N LYS A 119 13.25 -24.39 -0.82
CA LYS A 119 14.57 -23.73 -0.67
C LYS A 119 14.45 -22.23 -0.92
N PHE A 120 13.81 -21.83 -2.02
CA PHE A 120 13.58 -20.43 -2.33
C PHE A 120 12.67 -19.75 -1.32
N LEU A 121 11.62 -20.45 -0.85
CA LEU A 121 10.77 -19.94 0.22
C LEU A 121 11.59 -19.65 1.49
N ASN A 122 12.46 -20.57 1.92
CA ASN A 122 13.31 -20.36 3.10
C ASN A 122 14.31 -19.21 2.91
N TYR A 123 14.95 -19.10 1.74
CA TYR A 123 15.86 -17.97 1.47
C TYR A 123 15.13 -16.65 1.52
N TYR A 124 13.95 -16.56 0.90
CA TYR A 124 13.13 -15.35 0.95
C TYR A 124 12.61 -15.06 2.36
N TYR A 125 12.30 -16.09 3.15
CA TYR A 125 11.89 -15.94 4.54
C TYR A 125 13.00 -15.36 5.42
N ILE A 126 14.24 -15.87 5.31
CA ILE A 126 15.40 -15.33 6.03
C ILE A 126 15.65 -13.88 5.62
N TYR A 127 15.68 -13.62 4.30
CA TYR A 127 15.79 -12.27 3.77
C TYR A 127 14.71 -11.35 4.33
N SER A 128 13.47 -11.85 4.39
CA SER A 128 12.33 -11.07 4.89
C SER A 128 12.54 -10.66 6.34
N ILE A 129 12.95 -11.57 7.22
CA ILE A 129 13.27 -11.26 8.62
C ILE A 129 14.35 -10.19 8.72
N LEU A 130 15.45 -10.32 7.97
CA LEU A 130 16.55 -9.36 8.00
C LEU A 130 16.12 -7.97 7.51
N ALA A 131 15.35 -7.90 6.41
CA ALA A 131 14.84 -6.65 5.87
C ALA A 131 13.85 -5.97 6.84
N THR A 132 13.01 -6.76 7.51
CA THR A 132 12.06 -6.25 8.52
C THR A 132 12.76 -5.74 9.76
N ILE A 133 13.78 -6.44 10.25
CA ILE A 133 14.63 -5.95 11.35
C ILE A 133 15.30 -4.63 10.96
N PHE A 134 15.86 -4.56 9.75
CA PHE A 134 16.47 -3.33 9.24
C PHE A 134 15.48 -2.17 9.21
N LEU A 135 14.25 -2.39 8.72
CA LEU A 135 13.18 -1.39 8.73
C LEU A 135 12.83 -0.93 10.16
N ILE A 136 12.62 -1.86 11.09
CA ILE A 136 12.29 -1.54 12.49
C ILE A 136 13.39 -0.68 13.12
N VAL A 137 14.65 -1.08 12.98
CA VAL A 137 15.80 -0.32 13.50
C VAL A 137 15.82 1.09 12.92
N THR A 138 15.53 1.22 11.63
CA THR A 138 15.51 2.52 10.95
C THR A 138 14.38 3.42 11.46
N LEU A 139 13.17 2.89 11.66
CA LEU A 139 12.03 3.65 12.22
C LEU A 139 12.31 4.16 13.65
N ILE A 140 13.06 3.38 14.44
CA ILE A 140 13.46 3.78 15.79
C ILE A 140 14.50 4.92 15.74
N ILE A 141 15.54 4.77 14.91
CA ILE A 141 16.68 5.70 14.84
C ILE A 141 16.32 7.03 14.17
N TYR A 142 15.52 6.99 13.09
CA TYR A 142 15.21 8.17 12.29
C TYR A 142 13.78 8.66 12.60
N PRO A 143 13.61 9.63 13.51
CA PRO A 143 12.29 10.15 13.84
C PRO A 143 11.61 10.77 12.63
N ILE A 144 10.35 10.41 12.43
CA ILE A 144 9.50 10.98 11.40
C ILE A 144 8.91 12.29 11.92
N GLY A 145 9.04 13.36 11.14
CA GLY A 145 8.39 14.64 11.41
C GLY A 145 6.88 14.57 11.18
N ASN A 146 6.20 15.71 11.15
CA ASN A 146 4.81 15.73 10.72
C ASN A 146 4.73 15.45 9.21
N ILE A 147 4.30 14.24 8.84
CA ILE A 147 4.11 13.82 7.44
C ILE A 147 2.63 13.78 7.05
N ILE A 148 1.74 14.36 7.86
CA ILE A 148 0.33 14.45 7.50
C ILE A 148 0.09 15.87 6.98
N ASP A 149 -0.31 15.94 5.71
CA ASP A 149 -0.71 17.17 5.06
C ASP A 149 -2.08 16.94 4.39
N HIS A 150 -3.03 17.85 4.61
CA HIS A 150 -4.39 17.74 4.09
C HIS A 150 -5.10 16.39 4.38
N HIS A 151 -4.93 15.82 5.58
CA HIS A 151 -5.54 14.53 6.03
C HIS A 151 -5.02 13.28 5.32
N ILE A 152 -4.01 13.43 4.48
CA ILE A 152 -3.37 12.35 3.78
C ILE A 152 -2.01 12.18 4.44
N VAL A 153 -1.62 10.93 4.73
CA VAL A 153 -0.21 10.67 5.03
C VAL A 153 0.51 11.07 3.75
N PHE A 154 1.26 12.17 3.75
CA PHE A 154 1.96 12.71 2.60
C PHE A 154 3.04 13.66 3.12
N GLY A 155 4.30 13.19 3.11
CA GLY A 155 5.41 13.99 3.62
C GLY A 155 6.77 13.40 3.26
N ILE A 156 7.80 14.23 3.35
CA ILE A 156 9.18 13.83 3.05
C ILE A 156 9.66 12.90 4.16
N LEU A 157 9.85 11.64 3.82
CA LEU A 157 10.39 10.64 4.72
C LEU A 157 11.91 10.80 4.85
N PRO A 158 12.49 10.57 6.04
CA PRO A 158 13.94 10.45 6.20
C PRO A 158 14.52 9.43 5.22
N VAL A 159 15.66 9.76 4.59
CA VAL A 159 16.29 8.93 3.56
C VAL A 159 16.55 7.50 4.05
N GLY A 160 16.92 7.33 5.32
CA GLY A 160 17.09 6.01 5.93
C GLY A 160 15.83 5.14 5.79
N ILE A 161 14.65 5.69 6.12
CA ILE A 161 13.36 4.97 6.06
C ILE A 161 12.99 4.63 4.62
N VAL A 162 13.25 5.55 3.68
CA VAL A 162 13.03 5.29 2.25
C VAL A 162 13.89 4.12 1.78
N ILE A 163 15.17 4.10 2.17
CA ILE A 163 16.10 3.01 1.81
C ILE A 163 15.60 1.69 2.42
N SER A 164 15.37 1.64 3.74
CA SER A 164 14.98 0.39 4.40
C SER A 164 13.62 -0.13 3.95
N SER A 165 12.65 0.74 3.72
CA SER A 165 11.36 0.37 3.13
C SER A 165 11.51 -0.15 1.70
N SER A 166 12.40 0.45 0.90
CA SER A 166 12.71 -0.05 -0.46
C SER A 166 13.35 -1.43 -0.43
N PHE A 167 14.22 -1.70 0.55
CA PHE A 167 14.78 -3.04 0.77
C PHE A 167 13.70 -4.07 1.11
N VAL A 168 12.57 -3.69 1.70
CA VAL A 168 11.46 -4.63 1.92
C VAL A 168 10.62 -4.76 0.65
N THR A 169 10.18 -3.64 0.11
CA THR A 169 9.10 -3.57 -0.89
C THR A 169 9.57 -3.85 -2.32
N PHE A 170 10.72 -3.34 -2.74
CA PHE A 170 11.16 -3.45 -4.13
C PHE A 170 11.51 -4.91 -4.51
N PRO A 171 12.35 -5.64 -3.75
CA PRO A 171 12.61 -7.05 -4.05
C PRO A 171 11.35 -7.91 -3.93
N ALA A 172 10.47 -7.63 -2.96
CA ALA A 172 9.18 -8.31 -2.85
C ALA A 172 8.33 -8.14 -4.12
N ALA A 173 8.19 -6.91 -4.62
CA ALA A 173 7.47 -6.63 -5.86
C ALA A 173 8.09 -7.33 -7.08
N VAL A 174 9.42 -7.30 -7.21
CA VAL A 174 10.13 -8.04 -8.29
C VAL A 174 9.82 -9.54 -8.23
N PHE A 175 9.89 -10.15 -7.05
CA PHE A 175 9.61 -11.58 -6.92
C PHE A 175 8.14 -11.93 -7.16
N ILE A 176 7.20 -11.08 -6.75
CA ILE A 176 5.79 -11.24 -7.09
C ILE A 176 5.63 -11.29 -8.61
N VAL A 177 6.21 -10.34 -9.35
CA VAL A 177 6.14 -10.27 -10.82
C VAL A 177 6.82 -11.48 -11.49
N LEU A 178 7.99 -11.90 -10.99
CA LEU A 178 8.70 -13.06 -11.55
C LEU A 178 7.94 -14.36 -11.34
N ILE A 179 7.52 -14.63 -10.10
CA ILE A 179 6.76 -15.84 -9.76
C ILE A 179 5.42 -15.85 -10.49
N ALA A 180 4.82 -14.68 -10.64
CA ALA A 180 3.64 -14.49 -11.45
C ALA A 180 3.80 -14.95 -12.90
N ALA A 181 4.83 -14.44 -13.59
CA ALA A 181 5.12 -14.79 -14.97
C ALA A 181 5.39 -16.29 -15.12
N ILE A 182 6.15 -16.88 -14.20
CA ILE A 182 6.46 -18.31 -14.18
C ILE A 182 5.20 -19.14 -13.94
N SER A 183 4.38 -18.75 -12.96
CA SER A 183 3.14 -19.46 -12.61
C SER A 183 2.11 -19.40 -13.73
N TYR A 184 1.97 -18.25 -14.39
CA TYR A 184 1.09 -18.10 -15.55
C TYR A 184 1.51 -19.03 -16.69
N LYS A 185 2.81 -19.06 -17.03
CA LYS A 185 3.34 -19.95 -18.06
C LYS A 185 3.03 -21.43 -17.78
N LYS A 186 3.00 -21.82 -16.50
CA LYS A 186 2.75 -23.22 -16.09
C LYS A 186 1.27 -23.59 -16.04
N PHE A 187 0.41 -22.71 -15.50
CA PHE A 187 -0.97 -23.06 -15.16
C PHE A 187 -2.04 -22.41 -16.05
N HIS A 188 -1.69 -21.38 -16.85
CA HIS A 188 -2.60 -20.66 -17.76
C HIS A 188 -3.92 -20.18 -17.11
N SER A 189 -3.93 -20.00 -15.79
CA SER A 189 -5.14 -19.64 -15.04
C SER A 189 -5.33 -18.12 -15.02
N LYS A 190 -6.43 -17.66 -15.61
CA LYS A 190 -6.84 -16.24 -15.61
C LYS A 190 -7.09 -15.69 -14.19
N LYS A 191 -7.51 -16.55 -13.25
CA LYS A 191 -7.71 -16.16 -11.85
C LYS A 191 -6.40 -15.76 -11.18
N LEU A 192 -5.33 -16.51 -11.46
CA LEU A 192 -4.00 -16.26 -10.92
C LEU A 192 -3.45 -14.92 -11.43
N LEU A 193 -3.64 -14.62 -12.72
CA LEU A 193 -3.30 -13.32 -13.31
C LEU A 193 -4.03 -12.16 -12.63
N SER A 194 -5.30 -12.30 -12.29
CA SER A 194 -6.05 -11.25 -11.60
C SER A 194 -5.48 -10.97 -10.21
N ILE A 195 -5.14 -12.02 -9.45
CA ILE A 195 -4.49 -11.85 -8.13
C ILE A 195 -3.18 -11.09 -8.30
N ILE A 196 -2.34 -11.53 -9.23
CA ILE A 196 -1.04 -10.93 -9.51
C ILE A 196 -1.19 -9.47 -9.92
N ALA A 197 -2.07 -9.18 -10.87
CA ALA A 197 -2.27 -7.83 -11.38
C ALA A 197 -2.72 -6.90 -10.25
N GLY A 198 -3.62 -7.38 -9.38
CA GLY A 198 -4.00 -6.66 -8.17
C GLY A 198 -2.80 -6.33 -7.27
N VAL A 199 -1.94 -7.32 -6.98
CA VAL A 199 -0.74 -7.11 -6.16
C VAL A 199 0.24 -6.13 -6.83
N ILE A 200 0.45 -6.23 -8.15
CA ILE A 200 1.35 -5.33 -8.89
C ILE A 200 0.84 -3.89 -8.84
N ILE A 201 -0.46 -3.67 -9.07
CA ILE A 201 -1.05 -2.33 -9.03
C ILE A 201 -0.89 -1.73 -7.63
N VAL A 202 -1.18 -2.48 -6.57
CA VAL A 202 -1.00 -2.01 -5.19
C VAL A 202 0.49 -1.72 -4.89
N ALA A 203 1.41 -2.58 -5.34
CA ALA A 203 2.84 -2.36 -5.14
C ALA A 203 3.35 -1.11 -5.88
N ILE A 204 2.94 -0.91 -7.14
CA ILE A 204 3.30 0.27 -7.93
C ILE A 204 2.67 1.54 -7.33
N ALA A 205 1.42 1.46 -6.86
CA ALA A 205 0.76 2.58 -6.18
C ALA A 205 1.55 3.07 -4.97
N GLY A 206 2.06 2.14 -4.15
CA GLY A 206 2.93 2.46 -3.02
C GLY A 206 4.24 3.16 -3.41
N THR A 207 4.77 2.91 -4.61
CA THR A 207 5.96 3.64 -5.11
C THR A 207 5.62 5.02 -5.69
N LEU A 208 4.47 5.15 -6.36
CA LEU A 208 3.98 6.40 -6.93
C LEU A 208 3.51 7.40 -5.87
N TYR A 209 3.21 6.93 -4.67
CA TYR A 209 2.99 7.77 -3.50
C TYR A 209 4.13 8.79 -3.27
N ILE A 210 5.37 8.43 -3.59
CA ILE A 210 6.55 9.32 -3.48
C ILE A 210 6.51 10.44 -4.53
N ALA A 211 5.76 10.28 -5.63
CA ALA A 211 5.66 11.24 -6.73
C ALA A 211 4.54 12.30 -6.57
N ALA A 212 3.97 12.45 -5.38
CA ALA A 212 3.04 13.55 -5.03
C ALA A 212 1.64 13.55 -5.66
N ILE A 213 1.10 12.38 -6.06
CA ILE A 213 -0.27 12.27 -6.60
C ILE A 213 -1.12 11.35 -5.69
N PRO A 214 -1.66 11.85 -4.58
CA PRO A 214 -2.36 11.02 -3.59
C PRO A 214 -3.67 10.41 -4.11
N VAL A 215 -4.35 11.08 -5.05
CA VAL A 215 -5.58 10.56 -5.69
C VAL A 215 -5.33 9.24 -6.42
N PHE A 216 -4.17 9.10 -7.05
CA PHE A 216 -3.82 7.91 -7.80
C PHE A 216 -3.67 6.68 -6.90
N LEU A 217 -3.22 6.89 -5.65
CA LEU A 217 -3.10 5.83 -4.65
C LEU A 217 -4.46 5.17 -4.39
N TYR A 218 -5.48 5.96 -4.04
CA TYR A 218 -6.82 5.44 -3.73
C TYR A 218 -7.45 4.69 -4.90
N TYR A 219 -7.30 5.19 -6.13
CA TYR A 219 -7.78 4.48 -7.31
C TYR A 219 -7.04 3.17 -7.54
N ALA A 220 -5.71 3.18 -7.40
CA ALA A 220 -4.91 1.98 -7.60
C ALA A 220 -5.17 0.93 -6.51
N GLU A 221 -5.35 1.33 -5.25
CA GLU A 221 -5.73 0.43 -4.16
C GLU A 221 -7.12 -0.16 -4.39
N PHE A 222 -8.10 0.66 -4.77
CA PHE A 222 -9.45 0.20 -5.09
C PHE A 222 -9.45 -0.82 -6.24
N ILE A 223 -8.78 -0.49 -7.36
CA ILE A 223 -8.63 -1.39 -8.50
C ILE A 223 -7.88 -2.66 -8.09
N GLY A 224 -6.83 -2.51 -7.30
CA GLY A 224 -6.05 -3.61 -6.76
C GLY A 224 -6.89 -4.61 -5.98
N ILE A 225 -7.71 -4.13 -5.04
CA ILE A 225 -8.62 -4.95 -4.24
C ILE A 225 -9.67 -5.63 -5.11
N LEU A 226 -10.25 -4.94 -6.09
CA LEU A 226 -11.21 -5.54 -7.02
C LEU A 226 -10.59 -6.69 -7.82
N LEU A 227 -9.36 -6.51 -8.31
CA LEU A 227 -8.64 -7.57 -9.02
C LEU A 227 -8.31 -8.76 -8.12
N LEU A 228 -7.98 -8.52 -6.85
CA LEU A 228 -7.81 -9.58 -5.88
C LEU A 228 -9.14 -10.33 -5.64
N TRP A 229 -10.25 -9.63 -5.49
CA TRP A 229 -11.58 -10.24 -5.37
C TRP A 229 -11.90 -11.16 -6.55
N ILE A 230 -11.72 -10.69 -7.79
CA ILE A 230 -11.94 -11.48 -9.01
C ILE A 230 -11.02 -12.70 -9.06
N GLY A 231 -9.77 -12.54 -8.63
CA GLY A 231 -8.79 -13.61 -8.63
C GLY A 231 -9.07 -14.70 -7.58
N PHE A 232 -9.63 -14.33 -6.44
CA PHE A 232 -9.91 -15.25 -5.35
C PHE A 232 -11.29 -15.89 -5.39
N MET A 233 -12.31 -15.30 -6.04
CA MET A 233 -13.61 -15.95 -6.28
C MET A 233 -13.47 -17.14 -7.23
#